data_AF-A0AA39MJI1-F1
#
_entry.id   AF-A0AA39MJI1-F1
#
_cell.length_a   1.000
_cell.length_b   1.000
_cell.length_c   1.000
_cell.angle_alpha   90.00
_cell.angle_beta   90.00
_cell.angle_gamma   90.00
#
_symmetry.space_group_name_H-M   'P 1'
#
loop_
_entity.id
_entity.type
_entity.pdbx_description
1 polymer ?
#
loop_
_entity_poly.entity_id
_entity_poly.type
_entity_poly.pdbx_seq_one_letter_code
_entity_poly.pdbx_strand_id
1 'polypeptide(L)'
;MSGGSPEIRFMFSLLSMRNIVTLHLIYAGMPVLPHIKARNTITTLEITRLSTTTGGSTDTYTFPGLTKLLNSVCHLQHLILRSARVLSLDNISLLNPSPTNAPMPHLKTLDIRSCTFNFDHSIFVGMVNTRRGGSDTKWDQLETVYLGSSLVLDDFAAGIWQDLVDDGLNVVY
;
A
#
# COMPACT_ATOMS: atom_id res chain seq x y z
N MET A 1 -32.15 2.51 -28.76
CA MET A 1 -32.45 1.34 -27.90
C MET A 1 -31.44 1.30 -26.78
N SER A 2 -31.95 1.35 -25.55
CA SER A 2 -31.19 1.45 -24.31
C SER A 2 -30.44 0.15 -24.00
N GLY A 3 -29.12 0.24 -23.84
CA GLY A 3 -28.32 -0.76 -23.14
C GLY A 3 -27.67 -0.06 -21.96
N GLY A 4 -28.40 0.06 -20.86
CA GLY A 4 -27.86 0.62 -19.62
C GLY A 4 -26.68 -0.24 -19.18
N SER A 5 -25.48 0.33 -19.20
CA SER A 5 -24.36 -0.21 -18.44
C SER A 5 -24.84 -0.41 -17.00
N PRO A 6 -24.64 -1.57 -16.36
CA PRO A 6 -24.96 -1.67 -14.96
C PRO A 6 -24.06 -0.66 -14.26
N GLU A 7 -24.65 0.45 -13.80
CA GLU A 7 -24.04 1.26 -12.75
C GLU A 7 -23.71 0.25 -11.65
N ILE A 8 -22.42 -0.09 -11.51
CA ILE A 8 -21.93 -0.68 -10.27
C ILE A 8 -22.08 0.46 -9.25
N ARG A 9 -23.31 0.60 -8.76
CA ARG A 9 -23.64 1.41 -7.59
C ARG A 9 -22.93 0.70 -6.46
N PHE A 10 -21.71 1.13 -6.18
CA PHE A 10 -21.02 0.78 -4.96
C PHE A 10 -21.88 1.29 -3.80
N MET A 11 -22.71 0.41 -3.26
CA MET A 11 -23.52 0.65 -2.08
C MET A 11 -22.61 0.66 -0.85
N PHE A 12 -21.81 1.72 -0.71
CA PHE A 12 -21.22 2.14 0.57
C PHE A 12 -22.14 3.09 1.33
N SER A 13 -23.35 3.36 0.82
CA SER A 13 -24.36 4.08 1.57
C SER A 13 -24.86 3.18 2.70
N LEU A 14 -24.52 3.55 3.94
CA LEU A 14 -25.14 3.11 5.20
C LEU A 14 -24.66 1.82 5.87
N LEU A 15 -23.47 1.30 5.58
CA LEU A 15 -22.86 0.38 6.54
C LEU A 15 -22.10 1.21 7.58
N SER A 16 -22.75 1.50 8.71
CA SER A 16 -22.07 1.92 9.95
C SER A 16 -21.24 0.73 10.44
N MET A 17 -20.12 0.49 9.77
CA MET A 17 -19.24 -0.65 9.98
C MET A 17 -18.30 -0.37 11.15
N ARG A 18 -18.86 -0.25 12.36
CA ARG A 18 -18.06 0.03 13.56
C ARG A 18 -17.05 -1.08 13.91
N ASN A 19 -17.19 -2.26 13.31
CA ASN A 19 -16.43 -3.46 13.67
C ASN A 19 -15.67 -4.11 12.49
N ILE A 20 -15.58 -3.48 11.30
CA ILE A 20 -14.68 -4.03 10.28
C ILE A 20 -13.25 -3.81 10.74
N VAL A 21 -12.53 -4.92 10.89
CA VAL A 21 -11.08 -4.94 11.12
C VAL A 21 -10.32 -5.10 9.81
N THR A 22 -10.92 -5.81 8.84
CA THR A 22 -10.28 -6.17 7.57
C THR A 22 -11.15 -5.77 6.38
N LEU A 23 -10.61 -4.94 5.48
CA LEU A 23 -11.27 -4.51 4.25
C LEU A 23 -10.54 -5.06 3.03
N HIS A 24 -11.23 -5.87 2.22
CA HIS A 24 -10.71 -6.40 0.96
C HIS A 24 -11.42 -5.72 -0.21
N LEU A 25 -10.66 -5.16 -1.14
CA LEU A 25 -11.16 -4.49 -2.34
C LEU A 25 -10.57 -5.18 -3.58
N ILE A 26 -11.42 -5.84 -4.36
CA ILE A 26 -11.00 -6.60 -5.55
C ILE A 26 -11.61 -5.96 -6.80
N TYR A 27 -10.76 -5.63 -7.78
CA TYR A 27 -11.16 -4.95 -9.00
C TYR A 27 -10.72 -5.73 -10.24
N ALA A 28 -11.66 -5.99 -11.14
CA ALA A 28 -11.40 -6.55 -12.46
C ALA A 28 -11.14 -5.46 -13.53
N GLY A 29 -10.90 -4.21 -13.15
CA GLY A 29 -10.81 -3.08 -14.08
C GLY A 29 -10.10 -1.88 -13.48
N MET A 30 -10.50 -0.66 -13.87
CA MET A 30 -10.03 0.53 -13.17
C MET A 30 -10.64 0.54 -11.75
N PRO A 31 -9.82 0.48 -10.68
CA PRO A 31 -10.26 0.63 -9.31
C PRO A 31 -10.96 1.96 -9.10
N VAL A 32 -12.12 1.91 -8.44
CA VAL A 32 -12.77 3.08 -7.85
C VAL A 32 -12.71 2.88 -6.34
N LEU A 33 -11.74 3.52 -5.70
CA LEU A 33 -11.51 3.35 -4.27
C LEU A 33 -12.61 4.05 -3.46
N PRO A 34 -13.15 3.39 -2.43
CA PRO A 34 -14.22 3.97 -1.62
C PRO A 34 -13.72 5.18 -0.84
N HIS A 35 -14.62 6.12 -0.60
CA HIS A 35 -14.38 7.21 0.32
C HIS A 35 -15.07 6.92 1.66
N ILE A 36 -14.27 6.55 2.66
CA ILE A 36 -14.76 6.21 4.00
C ILE A 36 -14.88 7.50 4.82
N LYS A 37 -16.11 8.00 4.99
CA LYS A 37 -16.37 9.25 5.75
C LYS A 37 -16.56 9.02 7.26
N ALA A 38 -16.89 7.80 7.66
CA ALA A 38 -17.16 7.46 9.06
C ALA A 38 -15.88 6.99 9.76
N ARG A 39 -15.81 7.19 11.09
CA ARG A 39 -14.82 6.50 11.93
C ARG A 39 -14.94 4.99 11.69
N ASN A 40 -13.80 4.33 11.50
CA ASN A 40 -13.70 2.90 11.24
C ASN A 40 -12.59 2.30 12.11
N THR A 41 -12.59 0.97 12.22
CA THR A 41 -11.62 0.19 13.00
C THR A 41 -10.74 -0.68 12.09
N ILE A 42 -10.58 -0.28 10.83
CA ILE A 42 -9.88 -1.09 9.83
C ILE A 42 -8.39 -1.09 10.16
N THR A 43 -7.86 -2.27 10.48
CA THR A 43 -6.43 -2.51 10.72
C THR A 43 -5.77 -3.24 9.55
N THR A 44 -6.54 -3.90 8.68
CA THR A 44 -6.02 -4.56 7.48
C THR A 44 -6.75 -4.07 6.23
N LEU A 45 -6.01 -3.65 5.22
CA LEU A 45 -6.52 -3.25 3.91
C LEU A 45 -5.81 -4.05 2.82
N GLU A 46 -6.58 -4.84 2.09
CA GLU A 46 -6.12 -5.51 0.87
C GLU A 46 -6.76 -4.86 -0.35
N ILE A 47 -5.93 -4.43 -1.31
CA ILE A 47 -6.37 -3.92 -2.60
C ILE A 47 -5.79 -4.81 -3.69
N THR A 48 -6.67 -5.52 -4.39
CA THR A 48 -6.30 -6.44 -5.47
C THR A 48 -6.86 -5.94 -6.79
N ARG A 49 -5.96 -5.67 -7.74
CA ARG A 49 -6.30 -5.42 -9.13
C ARG A 49 -6.00 -6.67 -9.97
N LEU A 50 -7.04 -7.32 -10.45
CA LEU A 50 -6.94 -8.48 -11.33
C LEU A 50 -6.40 -8.06 -12.70
N SER A 51 -5.56 -8.90 -13.30
CA SER A 51 -5.18 -8.71 -14.70
C SER A 51 -6.33 -9.11 -15.61
N THR A 52 -6.77 -8.21 -16.49
CA THR A 52 -7.73 -8.51 -17.55
C THR A 52 -7.07 -8.94 -18.86
N THR A 53 -5.74 -8.88 -18.93
CA THR A 53 -4.95 -9.19 -20.12
C THR A 53 -3.97 -10.32 -19.82
N THR A 54 -3.86 -11.29 -20.73
CA THR A 54 -3.03 -12.50 -20.62
C THR A 54 -1.52 -12.26 -20.79
N GLY A 55 -1.09 -11.02 -21.04
CA GLY A 55 0.31 -10.61 -21.01
C GLY A 55 0.54 -9.67 -19.83
N GLY A 56 1.62 -9.93 -19.07
CA GLY A 56 2.11 -8.98 -18.08
C GLY A 56 2.33 -7.62 -18.73
N SER A 57 1.81 -6.57 -18.10
CA SER A 57 1.87 -5.21 -18.63
C SER A 57 2.99 -4.47 -17.90
N THR A 58 3.96 -3.94 -18.65
CA THR A 58 5.01 -3.06 -18.10
C THR A 58 4.49 -1.66 -17.78
N ASP A 59 3.24 -1.35 -18.15
CA ASP A 59 2.61 -0.09 -17.80
C ASP A 59 2.59 0.12 -16.29
N THR A 60 3.22 1.21 -15.88
CA THR A 60 3.17 1.72 -14.52
C THR A 60 1.73 2.07 -14.15
N TYR A 61 1.32 1.65 -12.95
CA TYR A 61 -0.03 1.82 -12.46
C TYR A 61 -0.05 2.53 -11.11
N THR A 62 -0.72 3.68 -11.07
CA THR A 62 -1.05 4.41 -9.84
C THR A 62 -2.48 4.07 -9.43
N PHE A 63 -2.71 3.72 -8.16
CA PHE A 63 -4.05 3.47 -7.65
C PHE A 63 -4.78 4.82 -7.47
N PRO A 64 -5.78 5.14 -8.32
CA PRO A 64 -6.44 6.44 -8.26
C PRO A 64 -7.21 6.57 -6.94
N GLY A 65 -6.95 7.65 -6.21
CA GLY A 65 -7.57 7.92 -4.92
C GLY A 65 -6.98 7.14 -3.73
N LEU A 66 -5.85 6.43 -3.91
CA LEU A 66 -5.24 5.65 -2.83
C LEU A 66 -4.94 6.52 -1.61
N THR A 67 -4.35 7.70 -1.81
CA THR A 67 -4.10 8.66 -0.74
C THR A 67 -5.35 8.98 0.07
N LYS A 68 -6.49 9.20 -0.60
CA LYS A 68 -7.75 9.55 0.08
C LYS A 68 -8.28 8.37 0.89
N LEU A 69 -8.15 7.15 0.39
CA LEU A 69 -8.52 5.94 1.11
C LEU A 69 -7.60 5.71 2.32
N LEU A 70 -6.29 5.77 2.15
CA LEU A 70 -5.31 5.56 3.22
C LEU A 70 -5.47 6.60 4.35
N ASN A 71 -5.76 7.85 4.01
CA ASN A 71 -6.05 8.90 5.00
C ASN A 71 -7.35 8.66 5.77
N SER A 72 -8.27 7.83 5.25
CA SER A 72 -9.52 7.49 5.92
C SER A 72 -9.42 6.28 6.85
N VAL A 73 -8.38 5.44 6.73
CA VAL A 73 -8.15 4.25 7.56
C VAL A 73 -7.04 4.51 8.59
N CYS A 74 -7.32 5.37 9.58
CA CYS A 74 -6.31 5.85 10.53
C CYS A 74 -5.69 4.76 11.41
N HIS A 75 -6.36 3.61 11.60
CA HIS A 75 -5.88 2.49 12.42
C HIS A 75 -5.17 1.39 11.60
N LEU A 76 -4.85 1.66 10.33
CA LEU A 76 -4.28 0.65 9.44
C LEU A 76 -2.90 0.18 9.95
N GLN A 77 -2.79 -1.13 10.17
CA GLN A 77 -1.57 -1.84 10.57
C GLN A 77 -0.98 -2.69 9.45
N HIS A 78 -1.83 -3.23 8.57
CA HIS A 78 -1.43 -4.11 7.48
C HIS A 78 -1.97 -3.59 6.16
N LEU A 79 -1.06 -3.24 5.24
CA LEU A 79 -1.41 -2.85 3.87
C LEU A 79 -0.95 -3.93 2.90
N ILE A 80 -1.87 -4.45 2.09
CA ILE A 80 -1.59 -5.45 1.06
C ILE A 80 -2.00 -4.85 -0.29
N LEU A 81 -1.05 -4.71 -1.21
CA LEU A 81 -1.31 -4.27 -2.58
C LEU A 81 -0.95 -5.39 -3.54
N ARG A 82 -1.93 -5.77 -4.37
CA ARG A 82 -1.77 -6.81 -5.39
C ARG A 82 -2.13 -6.26 -6.75
N SER A 83 -1.19 -6.31 -7.68
CA SER A 83 -1.38 -5.81 -9.03
C SER A 83 -0.42 -6.50 -9.99
N ALA A 84 -0.96 -7.13 -11.03
CA ALA A 84 -0.15 -7.67 -12.13
C ALA A 84 0.56 -6.59 -12.97
N ARG A 85 0.34 -5.30 -12.67
CA ARG A 85 1.04 -4.16 -13.28
C ARG A 85 2.11 -3.61 -12.34
N VAL A 86 3.12 -3.02 -12.95
CA VAL A 86 4.18 -2.28 -12.27
C VAL A 86 3.58 -1.22 -11.34
N LEU A 87 3.96 -1.26 -10.06
CA LEU A 87 3.54 -0.28 -9.08
C LEU A 87 4.28 1.05 -9.33
N SER A 88 3.55 2.16 -9.35
CA SER A 88 4.17 3.48 -9.51
C SER A 88 4.94 3.93 -8.28
N LEU A 89 5.96 4.77 -8.53
CA LEU A 89 6.69 5.48 -7.48
C LEU A 89 5.75 6.33 -6.63
N ASP A 90 4.70 6.92 -7.22
CA ASP A 90 3.71 7.70 -6.47
C ASP A 90 3.06 6.87 -5.36
N ASN A 91 2.66 5.62 -5.64
CA ASN A 91 2.04 4.77 -4.63
C ASN A 91 2.98 4.49 -3.43
N ILE A 92 4.28 4.32 -3.69
CA ILE A 92 5.28 4.11 -2.65
C ILE A 92 5.59 5.39 -1.90
N SER A 93 5.67 6.52 -2.60
CA SER A 93 5.99 7.82 -2.01
C SER A 93 4.90 8.27 -1.03
N LEU A 94 3.65 7.88 -1.26
CA LEU A 94 2.53 8.08 -0.33
C LEU A 94 2.70 7.35 1.01
N LEU A 95 3.57 6.33 1.07
CA LEU A 95 3.88 5.62 2.30
C LEU A 95 4.93 6.36 3.12
N ASN A 96 5.62 7.37 2.60
CA ASN A 96 6.67 8.04 3.33
C ASN A 96 6.10 9.07 4.34
N PRO A 97 6.37 8.94 5.66
CA PRO A 97 5.93 9.94 6.62
C PRO A 97 6.80 11.20 6.56
N SER A 98 6.24 12.32 6.99
CA SER A 98 6.94 13.59 7.20
C SER A 98 6.72 14.08 8.63
N PRO A 99 7.54 15.01 9.14
CA PRO A 99 7.42 15.52 10.52
C PRO A 99 6.04 16.11 10.86
N THR A 100 5.33 16.59 9.84
CA THR A 100 4.01 17.22 9.97
C THR A 100 2.86 16.31 9.58
N ASN A 101 3.13 15.19 8.91
CA ASN A 101 2.10 14.26 8.45
C ASN A 101 2.65 12.84 8.32
N ALA A 102 2.13 11.91 9.11
CA ALA A 102 2.42 10.50 8.98
C ALA A 102 1.19 9.78 8.42
N PRO A 103 1.14 9.45 7.12
CA PRO A 103 0.05 8.65 6.58
C PRO A 103 0.06 7.28 7.26
N MET A 104 -1.08 6.73 7.67
CA MET A 104 -1.17 5.42 8.35
C MET A 104 -0.16 5.30 9.51
N PRO A 105 -0.32 6.06 10.60
CA PRO A 105 0.66 6.10 11.68
C PRO A 105 0.85 4.76 12.39
N HIS A 106 -0.01 3.77 12.18
CA HIS A 106 0.08 2.45 12.82
C HIS A 106 0.57 1.34 11.90
N LEU A 107 1.05 1.67 10.70
CA LEU A 107 1.43 0.68 9.68
C LEU A 107 2.67 -0.12 10.13
N LYS A 108 2.47 -1.41 10.40
CA LYS A 108 3.50 -2.38 10.81
C LYS A 108 3.87 -3.36 9.71
N THR A 109 2.97 -3.63 8.78
CA THR A 109 3.19 -4.60 7.70
C THR A 109 2.84 -4.03 6.34
N LEU A 110 3.76 -4.18 5.39
CA LEU A 110 3.55 -3.88 3.98
C LEU A 110 3.74 -5.14 3.15
N ASP A 111 2.68 -5.61 2.49
CA ASP A 111 2.75 -6.70 1.52
C ASP A 111 2.53 -6.17 0.11
N ILE A 112 3.59 -6.25 -0.69
CA ILE A 112 3.61 -5.84 -2.09
C ILE A 112 4.20 -6.95 -2.97
N ARG A 113 4.16 -8.21 -2.50
CA ARG A 113 4.78 -9.35 -3.18
C ARG A 113 4.19 -9.65 -4.56
N SER A 114 2.93 -9.26 -4.75
CA SER A 114 2.21 -9.43 -6.01
C SER A 114 2.27 -8.17 -6.88
N CYS A 115 3.28 -7.31 -6.68
CA CYS A 115 3.56 -6.13 -7.48
C CYS A 115 5.01 -6.20 -8.02
N THR A 116 5.23 -5.60 -9.19
CA THR A 116 6.58 -5.37 -9.73
C THR A 116 6.97 -3.91 -9.58
N PHE A 117 8.26 -3.62 -9.46
CA PHE A 117 8.80 -2.26 -9.41
C PHE A 117 9.53 -1.94 -10.71
N ASN A 118 9.41 -0.70 -11.18
CA ASN A 118 10.18 -0.17 -12.31
C ASN A 118 10.65 1.26 -12.01
N PHE A 119 11.09 1.46 -10.77
CA PHE A 119 11.69 2.70 -10.29
C PHE A 119 12.91 2.34 -9.44
N ASP A 120 13.74 3.32 -9.15
CA ASP A 120 14.92 3.11 -8.31
C ASP A 120 14.52 2.59 -6.90
N HIS A 121 14.93 1.36 -6.60
CA HIS A 121 14.59 0.70 -5.34
C HIS A 121 15.23 1.38 -4.12
N SER A 122 16.25 2.22 -4.30
CA SER A 122 16.79 3.05 -3.22
C SER A 122 15.72 3.93 -2.57
N ILE A 123 14.72 4.36 -3.35
CA ILE A 123 13.59 5.17 -2.87
C ILE A 123 12.70 4.34 -1.94
N PHE A 124 12.50 3.05 -2.25
CA PHE A 124 11.76 2.14 -1.38
C PHE A 124 12.51 1.93 -0.05
N VAL A 125 13.83 1.71 -0.12
CA VAL A 125 14.68 1.61 1.08
C VAL A 125 14.58 2.87 1.93
N GLY A 126 14.65 4.06 1.34
CA GLY A 126 14.50 5.33 2.04
C GLY A 126 13.13 5.48 2.73
N MET A 127 12.05 5.02 2.10
CA MET A 127 10.71 5.01 2.70
C MET A 127 10.66 4.05 3.91
N VAL A 128 11.21 2.84 3.79
CA VAL A 128 11.26 1.87 4.90
C VAL A 128 12.11 2.40 6.05
N ASN A 129 13.28 2.98 5.74
CA ASN A 129 14.16 3.60 6.73
C ASN A 129 13.43 4.72 7.51
N THR A 130 12.75 5.61 6.80
CA THR A 130 11.98 6.70 7.42
C THR A 130 10.85 6.17 8.30
N ARG A 131 10.15 5.12 7.85
CA ARG A 131 9.08 4.45 8.62
C ARG A 131 9.58 3.75 9.86
N ARG A 132 10.81 3.23 9.83
CA ARG A 132 11.47 2.60 10.98
C ARG A 132 12.23 3.58 11.87
N GLY A 133 12.12 4.89 11.59
CA GLY A 133 12.68 5.94 12.44
C GLY A 133 12.43 5.69 13.93
N GLY A 134 13.37 6.14 14.76
CA GLY A 134 13.47 5.75 16.18
C GLY A 134 12.24 6.04 17.05
N SER A 135 12.38 5.68 18.34
CA SER A 135 11.32 5.72 19.36
C SER A 135 10.65 7.07 19.61
N ASP A 136 11.20 8.16 19.07
CA ASP A 136 10.71 9.53 19.25
C ASP A 136 9.74 9.97 18.14
N THR A 137 9.32 9.05 17.28
CA THR A 137 8.39 9.35 16.19
C THR A 137 6.92 9.26 16.62
N LYS A 138 6.04 9.93 15.89
CA LYS A 138 4.58 9.93 16.13
C LYS A 138 3.86 8.76 15.45
N TRP A 139 4.61 7.78 14.95
CA TRP A 139 4.11 6.63 14.21
C TRP A 139 4.81 5.35 14.65
N ASP A 140 4.14 4.22 14.49
CA ASP A 140 4.68 2.89 14.74
C ASP A 140 5.72 2.54 13.66
N GLN A 141 6.71 1.75 14.04
CA GLN A 141 7.73 1.26 13.13
C GLN A 141 7.16 0.23 12.14
N LEU A 142 7.64 0.27 10.90
CA LEU A 142 7.36 -0.78 9.94
C LEU A 142 8.17 -2.04 10.29
N GLU A 143 7.50 -3.10 10.72
CA GLU A 143 8.11 -4.32 11.27
C GLU A 143 8.33 -5.40 10.20
N THR A 144 7.47 -5.49 9.18
CA THR A 144 7.54 -6.54 8.17
C THR A 144 7.25 -6.02 6.76
N VAL A 145 8.07 -6.46 5.81
CA VAL A 145 7.88 -6.21 4.37
C VAL A 145 7.86 -7.54 3.63
N TYR A 146 6.83 -7.74 2.80
CA TYR A 146 6.75 -8.86 1.87
C TYR A 146 6.99 -8.36 0.44
N LEU A 147 8.03 -8.90 -0.20
CA LEU A 147 8.45 -8.57 -1.56
C LEU A 147 8.29 -9.78 -2.47
N GLY A 148 8.11 -9.55 -3.77
CA GLY A 148 7.98 -10.65 -4.75
C GLY A 148 9.33 -11.08 -5.33
N SER A 149 10.36 -10.27 -5.11
CA SER A 149 11.72 -10.47 -5.55
C SER A 149 12.67 -9.60 -4.72
N SER A 150 13.96 -9.93 -4.75
CA SER A 150 14.99 -9.09 -4.15
C SER A 150 15.05 -7.71 -4.80
N LEU A 151 15.40 -6.70 -3.99
CA LEU A 151 15.66 -5.35 -4.48
C LEU A 151 17.01 -5.31 -5.20
N VAL A 152 17.04 -4.67 -6.36
CA VAL A 152 18.26 -4.24 -7.05
C VAL A 152 18.70 -2.90 -6.45
N LEU A 153 19.81 -2.87 -5.71
CA LEU A 153 20.30 -1.71 -4.96
C LEU A 153 21.75 -1.39 -5.34
N ASP A 154 22.13 -0.12 -5.24
CA ASP A 154 23.54 0.28 -5.22
C ASP A 154 24.18 -0.01 -3.85
N ASP A 155 25.50 0.12 -3.75
CA ASP A 155 26.25 -0.21 -2.52
C ASP A 155 25.76 0.59 -1.31
N PHE A 156 25.35 1.85 -1.50
CA PHE A 156 24.89 2.71 -0.44
C PHE A 156 23.52 2.28 0.09
N ALA A 157 22.54 2.10 -0.79
CA ALA A 157 21.20 1.66 -0.41
C ALA A 157 21.19 0.21 0.08
N ALA A 158 22.07 -0.64 -0.42
CA ALA A 158 22.28 -2.00 0.07
C ALA A 158 22.77 -2.00 1.52
N GLY A 159 23.70 -1.12 1.88
CA GLY A 159 24.16 -0.94 3.26
C GLY A 159 23.00 -0.57 4.21
N ILE A 160 22.23 0.46 3.85
CA ILE A 160 21.06 0.87 4.64
C ILE A 160 20.04 -0.27 4.76
N TRP A 161 19.78 -0.99 3.68
CA TRP A 161 18.85 -2.11 3.70
C TRP A 161 19.30 -3.23 4.63
N GLN A 162 20.59 -3.54 4.66
CA GLN A 162 21.17 -4.53 5.57
C GLN A 162 21.06 -4.07 7.03
N ASP A 163 21.41 -2.82 7.33
CA ASP A 163 21.28 -2.25 8.68
C ASP A 163 19.84 -2.36 9.20
N LEU A 164 18.84 -2.08 8.35
CA LEU A 164 17.43 -2.20 8.71
C LEU A 164 17.03 -3.63 9.07
N VAL A 165 17.54 -4.62 8.32
CA VAL A 165 17.31 -6.05 8.57
C VAL A 165 17.97 -6.48 9.87
N ASP A 166 19.22 -6.06 10.09
CA ASP A 166 19.98 -6.36 11.31
C ASP A 166 19.31 -5.74 12.55
N ASP A 167 18.70 -4.56 12.40
CA ASP A 167 17.88 -3.88 13.40
C ASP A 167 16.45 -4.47 13.56
N GLY A 168 16.18 -5.62 12.95
CA GLY A 168 14.95 -6.40 13.16
C GLY A 168 13.80 -6.11 12.19
N LEU A 169 14.06 -5.53 11.02
CA LEU A 169 13.09 -5.56 9.92
C LEU A 169 12.96 -6.99 9.39
N ASN A 170 11.76 -7.56 9.45
CA ASN A 170 11.49 -8.86 8.85
C ASN A 170 11.18 -8.70 7.36
N VAL A 171 12.06 -9.22 6.49
CA VAL A 171 11.87 -9.22 5.04
C VAL A 171 11.58 -10.63 4.56
N VAL A 172 10.47 -10.80 3.84
CA VAL A 172 10.05 -12.08 3.30
C VAL A 172 9.92 -11.95 1.78
N TYR A 173 10.57 -12.86 1.07
CA TYR A 173 10.53 -12.99 -0.39
C TYR A 173 9.55 -14.09 -0.83
#